data_AF-A0A7W8YXB2-F1
#
_entry.id   AF-A0A7W8YXB2-F1
#
_cell.length_a   1.000
_cell.length_b   1.000
_cell.length_c   1.000
_cell.angle_alpha   90.00
_cell.angle_beta   90.00
_cell.angle_gamma   90.00
#
_symmetry.space_group_name_H-M   'P 1'
#
loop_
_entity.id
_entity.type
_entity.pdbx_description
1 polymer ?
#
loop_
_entity_poly.entity_id
_entity_poly.type
_entity_poly.pdbx_seq_one_letter_code
_entity_poly.pdbx_strand_id
1 'polypeptide(L)'
;MKKPLYKRRTIRVLAILLLCFGILQLFRPELKKQPVTADFNGPENVKAILKTACYDCHSNEPDLKWFDHLQPAYSIALADIEEGKAGLNFSEWGNMAPGDQKARLFEILNQITTGSMPLKSYQVLHRSANLDPAEIAIVKNYVAGMIKDHPADTALINTANKQFNNWNEQHLKAEKLPETLTGVPYQPGYKNWQVVSTTDRIDNNTMRVIFGNPVAIKAIAEHQINPWPEGTIFAKVAWDKLQDADGNVKTGAFKQVEYMIKDSKKYKDTKGWGWARFKTMKLLPYGKNIGYATECVNCHRPMSNNDFVFTLPVKH
;
A
#
# COMPACT_ATOMS: atom_id res chain seq x y z
N MET A 1 -14.91 -64.93 0.18
CA MET A 1 -15.26 -63.49 0.14
C MET A 1 -14.28 -62.72 -0.75
N LYS A 2 -14.70 -62.27 -1.95
CA LYS A 2 -13.88 -61.40 -2.82
C LYS A 2 -13.86 -59.98 -2.21
N LYS A 3 -12.70 -59.51 -1.73
CA LYS A 3 -12.56 -58.11 -1.25
C LYS A 3 -12.97 -57.16 -2.39
N PRO A 4 -13.84 -56.16 -2.15
CA PRO A 4 -14.40 -55.34 -3.21
C PRO A 4 -13.29 -54.61 -3.96
N LEU A 5 -13.29 -54.72 -5.30
CA LEU A 5 -12.31 -54.11 -6.21
C LEU A 5 -12.10 -52.61 -5.96
N TYR A 6 -13.14 -51.91 -5.49
CA TYR A 6 -13.11 -50.51 -5.08
C TYR A 6 -12.06 -50.23 -3.98
N LYS A 7 -11.92 -51.12 -2.99
CA LYS A 7 -10.97 -50.99 -1.86
C LYS A 7 -9.50 -51.07 -2.31
N ARG A 8 -9.20 -51.78 -3.40
CA ARG A 8 -7.83 -51.85 -3.96
C ARG A 8 -7.47 -50.61 -4.79
N ARG A 9 -8.45 -50.02 -5.48
CA ARG A 9 -8.23 -48.78 -6.24
C ARG A 9 -8.04 -47.58 -5.31
N THR A 10 -8.84 -47.45 -4.26
CA THR A 10 -8.69 -46.37 -3.27
C THR A 10 -7.35 -46.43 -2.53
N ILE A 11 -6.87 -47.62 -2.13
CA ILE A 11 -5.55 -47.79 -1.51
C ILE A 11 -4.42 -47.34 -2.45
N ARG A 12 -4.50 -47.69 -3.74
CA ARG A 12 -3.49 -47.25 -4.73
C ARG A 12 -3.49 -45.74 -4.91
N VAL A 13 -4.67 -45.11 -4.98
CA VAL A 13 -4.79 -43.65 -5.08
C VAL A 13 -4.21 -42.97 -3.84
N LEU A 14 -4.55 -43.45 -2.63
CA LEU A 14 -3.99 -42.90 -1.39
C LEU A 14 -2.47 -43.05 -1.33
N ALA A 15 -1.93 -44.21 -1.73
CA ALA A 15 -0.48 -44.43 -1.77
C ALA A 15 0.22 -43.48 -2.75
N ILE A 16 -0.37 -43.24 -3.93
CA ILE A 16 0.14 -42.27 -4.91
C ILE A 16 0.10 -40.85 -4.32
N LEU A 17 -1.00 -40.44 -3.70
CA LEU A 17 -1.11 -39.11 -3.08
C LEU A 17 -0.10 -38.92 -1.95
N LEU A 18 0.12 -39.94 -1.13
CA LEU A 18 1.09 -39.91 -0.03
C LEU A 18 2.53 -39.86 -0.55
N LEU A 19 2.82 -40.59 -1.63
CA LEU A 19 4.11 -40.51 -2.34
C LEU A 19 4.32 -39.12 -2.93
N CYS A 20 3.33 -38.56 -3.63
CA CYS A 20 3.39 -37.21 -4.19
C CYS A 20 3.57 -36.16 -3.08
N PHE A 21 2.86 -36.28 -1.96
CA PHE A 21 3.01 -35.40 -0.80
C PHE A 21 4.43 -35.52 -0.20
N GLY A 22 4.95 -36.73 -0.03
CA GLY A 22 6.31 -36.97 0.44
C GLY A 22 7.37 -36.38 -0.47
N ILE A 23 7.22 -36.52 -1.79
CA ILE A 23 8.09 -35.89 -2.79
C ILE A 23 7.99 -34.36 -2.70
N LEU A 24 6.79 -33.81 -2.56
CA LEU A 24 6.59 -32.36 -2.43
C LEU A 24 7.32 -31.79 -1.20
N GLN A 25 7.36 -32.53 -0.08
CA GLN A 25 8.10 -32.11 1.11
C GLN A 25 9.61 -31.95 0.88
N LEU A 26 10.20 -32.58 -0.14
CA LEU A 26 11.63 -32.45 -0.47
C LEU A 26 11.96 -31.11 -1.15
N PHE A 27 10.98 -30.48 -1.81
CA PHE A 27 11.15 -29.21 -2.51
C PHE A 27 10.74 -28.04 -1.61
N ARG A 28 11.54 -27.76 -0.58
CA ARG A 28 11.33 -26.60 0.31
C ARG A 28 12.25 -25.44 -0.08
N PRO A 29 11.72 -24.23 -0.37
CA PRO A 29 12.55 -23.05 -0.52
C PRO A 29 13.33 -22.75 0.77
N GLU A 30 14.40 -21.99 0.67
CA GLU A 30 15.15 -21.54 1.84
C GLU A 30 14.56 -20.22 2.38
N LEU A 31 14.28 -20.16 3.69
CA LEU A 31 13.97 -18.90 4.36
C LEU A 31 15.27 -18.10 4.57
N LYS A 32 15.43 -17.00 3.85
CA LYS A 32 16.60 -16.12 3.97
C LYS A 32 16.58 -15.40 5.32
N LYS A 33 17.54 -15.73 6.19
CA LYS A 33 17.76 -15.02 7.44
C LYS A 33 18.31 -13.63 7.15
N GLN A 34 17.57 -12.60 7.55
CA GLN A 34 17.99 -11.20 7.46
C GLN A 34 18.16 -10.62 8.86
N PRO A 35 19.09 -9.68 9.09
CA PRO A 35 19.31 -9.11 10.40
C PRO A 35 18.15 -8.22 10.84
N VAL A 36 17.83 -8.22 12.13
CA VAL A 36 16.98 -7.18 12.72
C VAL A 36 17.85 -5.97 13.02
N THR A 37 17.58 -4.86 12.33
CA THR A 37 18.36 -3.62 12.46
C THR A 37 17.69 -2.60 13.39
N ALA A 38 16.37 -2.71 13.54
CA ALA A 38 15.57 -1.89 14.43
C ALA A 38 14.25 -2.59 14.77
N ASP A 39 13.47 -2.02 15.69
CA ASP A 39 12.15 -2.49 16.07
C ASP A 39 11.19 -1.30 16.27
N PHE A 40 9.89 -1.57 16.29
CA PHE A 40 8.88 -0.59 16.66
C PHE A 40 9.10 -0.10 18.10
N ASN A 41 9.13 1.22 18.28
CA ASN A 41 9.46 1.91 19.52
C ASN A 41 8.25 2.64 20.16
N GLY A 42 7.03 2.27 19.80
CA GLY A 42 5.82 2.80 20.42
C GLY A 42 5.45 2.12 21.75
N PRO A 43 4.32 2.50 22.36
CA PRO A 43 3.83 1.93 23.61
C PRO A 43 3.74 0.40 23.57
N GLU A 44 4.06 -0.25 24.69
CA GLU A 44 4.13 -1.71 24.78
C GLU A 44 2.82 -2.41 24.43
N ASN A 45 1.67 -1.84 24.79
CA ASN A 45 0.37 -2.39 24.42
C ASN A 45 0.13 -2.37 22.89
N VAL A 46 0.53 -1.31 22.20
CA VAL A 46 0.46 -1.23 20.73
C VAL A 46 1.45 -2.20 20.10
N LYS A 47 2.68 -2.25 20.63
CA LYS A 47 3.73 -3.14 20.15
C LYS A 47 3.34 -4.61 20.27
N ALA A 48 2.72 -5.02 21.38
CA ALA A 48 2.25 -6.39 21.57
C ALA A 48 1.19 -6.80 20.53
N ILE A 49 0.24 -5.91 20.22
CA ILE A 49 -0.77 -6.12 19.18
C ILE A 49 -0.10 -6.28 17.81
N LEU A 50 0.81 -5.37 17.44
CA LEU A 50 1.52 -5.43 16.16
C LEU A 50 2.39 -6.69 16.04
N LYS A 51 3.06 -7.11 17.11
CA LYS A 51 3.83 -8.37 17.13
C LYS A 51 2.94 -9.57 16.86
N THR A 52 1.79 -9.63 17.52
CA THR A 52 0.86 -10.77 17.39
C THR A 52 0.19 -10.83 16.02
N ALA A 53 -0.18 -9.67 15.46
CA ALA A 53 -0.96 -9.62 14.23
C ALA A 53 -0.16 -9.42 12.94
N CYS A 54 1.06 -8.86 13.02
CA CYS A 54 1.79 -8.38 11.84
C CYS A 54 3.20 -8.97 11.68
N TYR A 55 3.93 -9.26 12.76
CA TYR A 55 5.37 -9.54 12.66
C TYR A 55 5.68 -10.85 11.93
N ASP A 56 4.77 -11.82 11.97
CA ASP A 56 4.94 -13.09 11.25
C ASP A 56 5.15 -12.89 9.74
N CYS A 57 4.57 -11.84 9.14
CA CYS A 57 4.69 -11.53 7.72
C CYS A 57 5.51 -10.27 7.43
N HIS A 58 5.61 -9.34 8.39
CA HIS A 58 6.22 -8.02 8.22
C HIS A 58 7.51 -7.85 9.02
N SER A 59 8.24 -8.91 9.34
CA SER A 59 9.53 -8.83 10.04
C SER A 59 10.56 -9.83 9.50
N ASN A 60 11.82 -9.64 9.87
CA ASN A 60 12.91 -10.57 9.57
C ASN A 60 12.94 -11.80 10.49
N GLU A 61 12.02 -11.89 11.46
CA GLU A 61 11.93 -12.98 12.45
C GLU A 61 10.51 -13.58 12.48
N PRO A 62 10.06 -14.23 11.38
CA PRO A 62 8.72 -14.82 11.31
C PRO A 62 8.57 -16.00 12.29
N ASP A 63 7.48 -16.04 13.05
CA ASP A 63 7.16 -17.17 13.95
C ASP A 63 6.26 -18.21 13.26
N LEU A 64 6.86 -19.00 12.36
CA LEU A 64 6.18 -20.06 11.62
C LEU A 64 5.67 -21.17 12.55
N LYS A 65 4.37 -21.46 12.51
CA LYS A 65 3.76 -22.56 13.28
C LYS A 65 4.12 -23.90 12.67
N TRP A 66 4.02 -24.98 13.45
CA TRP A 66 4.43 -26.34 13.03
C TRP A 66 3.83 -26.77 11.68
N PHE A 67 2.59 -26.35 11.38
CA PHE A 67 1.90 -26.68 10.12
C PHE A 67 2.38 -25.83 8.94
N ASP A 68 2.92 -24.63 9.18
CA ASP A 68 3.55 -23.82 8.13
C ASP A 68 4.86 -24.44 7.67
N HIS A 69 5.48 -25.32 8.46
CA HIS A 69 6.66 -26.09 8.05
C HIS A 69 6.35 -27.24 7.09
N LEU A 70 5.10 -27.40 6.64
CA LEU A 70 4.68 -28.46 5.70
C LEU A 70 4.31 -27.86 4.34
N GLN A 71 4.75 -28.50 3.25
CA GLN A 71 4.30 -28.13 1.91
C GLN A 71 2.83 -28.52 1.68
N PRO A 72 2.06 -27.75 0.88
CA PRO A 72 2.44 -26.52 0.18
C PRO A 72 2.40 -25.25 1.04
N ALA A 73 1.93 -25.32 2.29
CA ALA A 73 1.76 -24.17 3.17
C ALA A 73 3.06 -23.38 3.36
N TYR A 74 4.19 -24.08 3.51
CA TYR A 74 5.51 -23.46 3.64
C TYR A 74 5.86 -22.52 2.48
N SER A 75 5.64 -22.93 1.23
CA SER A 75 5.93 -22.08 0.07
C SER A 75 5.01 -20.85 0.00
N ILE A 76 3.74 -21.02 0.41
CA ILE A 76 2.78 -19.92 0.46
C ILE A 76 3.20 -18.92 1.55
N ALA A 77 3.51 -19.41 2.75
CA ALA A 77 3.97 -18.56 3.85
C ALA A 77 5.22 -17.78 3.48
N LEU A 78 6.22 -18.42 2.85
CA LEU A 78 7.42 -17.70 2.39
C LEU A 78 7.11 -16.64 1.34
N ALA A 79 6.22 -16.91 0.39
CA ALA A 79 5.82 -15.91 -0.61
C ALA A 79 5.11 -14.72 0.05
N ASP A 80 4.20 -14.99 1.00
CA ASP A 80 3.47 -13.96 1.75
C ASP A 80 4.41 -13.13 2.64
N ILE A 81 5.41 -13.76 3.28
CA ILE A 81 6.44 -13.06 4.07
C ILE A 81 7.28 -12.14 3.19
N GLU A 82 7.76 -12.63 2.05
CA GLU A 82 8.59 -11.80 1.16
C GLU A 82 7.77 -10.64 0.57
N GLU A 83 6.51 -10.86 0.18
CA GLU A 83 5.62 -9.80 -0.29
C GLU A 83 5.25 -8.81 0.84
N GLY A 84 5.00 -9.31 2.05
CA GLY A 84 4.69 -8.50 3.23
C GLY A 84 5.84 -7.57 3.60
N LYS A 85 7.05 -8.12 3.72
CA LYS A 85 8.28 -7.35 4.00
C LYS A 85 8.62 -6.33 2.92
N ALA A 86 8.34 -6.64 1.65
CA ALA A 86 8.53 -5.70 0.55
C ALA A 86 7.62 -4.46 0.68
N GLY A 87 6.45 -4.59 1.31
CA GLY A 87 5.56 -3.48 1.62
C GLY A 87 5.93 -2.71 2.89
N LEU A 88 6.22 -3.45 3.96
CA LEU A 88 6.56 -2.93 5.29
C LEU A 88 7.39 -3.97 6.04
N ASN A 89 8.52 -3.56 6.61
CA ASN A 89 9.36 -4.40 7.46
C ASN A 89 9.63 -3.74 8.82
N PHE A 90 9.05 -4.28 9.90
CA PHE A 90 9.25 -3.81 11.26
C PHE A 90 10.69 -3.97 11.74
N SER A 91 11.44 -4.93 11.18
CA SER A 91 12.87 -5.12 11.49
C SER A 91 13.78 -4.02 10.95
N GLU A 92 13.23 -3.08 10.18
CA GLU A 92 13.89 -1.89 9.65
C GLU A 92 13.23 -0.59 10.14
N TRP A 93 12.33 -0.67 11.14
CA TRP A 93 11.48 0.45 11.56
C TRP A 93 12.27 1.73 11.87
N GLY A 94 13.34 1.60 12.66
CA GLY A 94 14.22 2.70 13.07
C GLY A 94 15.01 3.36 11.93
N ASN A 95 15.10 2.72 10.76
CA ASN A 95 15.76 3.30 9.58
C ASN A 95 14.84 4.26 8.80
N MET A 96 13.53 4.26 9.09
CA MET A 96 12.58 5.17 8.49
C MET A 96 12.60 6.55 9.15
N ALA A 97 12.41 7.60 8.36
CA ALA A 97 12.23 8.94 8.91
C ALA A 97 10.96 9.01 9.78
N PRO A 98 10.90 9.87 10.82
CA PRO A 98 9.72 9.96 11.70
C PRO A 98 8.39 10.22 10.96
N GLY A 99 8.43 10.99 9.87
CA GLY A 99 7.26 11.23 9.02
C GLY A 99 6.79 9.98 8.27
N ASP A 100 7.73 9.13 7.83
CA ASP A 100 7.41 7.87 7.15
C ASP A 100 6.87 6.83 8.15
N GLN A 101 7.46 6.76 9.35
CA GLN A 101 6.94 5.93 10.45
C GLN A 101 5.48 6.28 10.78
N LYS A 102 5.18 7.59 10.92
CA LYS A 102 3.82 8.08 11.12
C LYS A 102 2.92 7.63 9.96
N ALA A 103 3.32 7.86 8.71
CA ALA A 103 2.53 7.45 7.55
C ALA A 103 2.23 5.94 7.52
N ARG A 104 3.19 5.09 7.89
CA ARG A 104 3.01 3.63 8.00
C ARG A 104 2.03 3.25 9.11
N LEU A 105 2.03 3.94 10.24
CA LEU A 105 1.04 3.70 11.30
C LEU A 105 -0.39 4.03 10.85
N PHE A 106 -0.58 5.13 10.12
CA PHE A 106 -1.88 5.44 9.52
C PHE A 106 -2.30 4.40 8.48
N GLU A 107 -1.36 3.91 7.68
CA GLU A 107 -1.62 2.82 6.73
C GLU A 107 -2.03 1.53 7.44
N ILE A 108 -1.31 1.11 8.48
CA ILE A 108 -1.65 -0.05 9.32
C ILE A 108 -3.07 0.12 9.87
N LEU A 109 -3.37 1.26 10.49
CA LEU A 109 -4.69 1.52 11.04
C LEU A 109 -5.79 1.40 9.98
N ASN A 110 -5.56 1.92 8.77
CA ASN A 110 -6.51 1.82 7.67
C ASN A 110 -6.71 0.35 7.21
N GLN A 111 -5.63 -0.42 7.09
CA GLN A 111 -5.69 -1.83 6.66
C GLN A 111 -6.42 -2.71 7.69
N ILE A 112 -6.16 -2.52 8.99
CA ILE A 112 -6.86 -3.27 10.05
C ILE A 112 -8.32 -2.85 10.18
N THR A 113 -8.62 -1.55 10.06
CA THR A 113 -10.01 -1.03 10.19
C THR A 113 -10.87 -1.47 9.01
N THR A 114 -10.29 -1.58 7.81
CA THR A 114 -11.00 -2.09 6.62
C THR A 114 -11.06 -3.62 6.56
N GLY A 115 -10.42 -4.33 7.50
CA GLY A 115 -10.35 -5.79 7.52
C GLY A 115 -9.55 -6.39 6.35
N SER A 116 -8.67 -5.60 5.74
CA SER A 116 -7.82 -6.02 4.63
C SER A 116 -6.55 -6.72 5.10
N MET A 117 -6.11 -6.37 6.32
CA MET A 117 -5.05 -7.07 7.03
C MET A 117 -5.49 -7.40 8.46
N PRO A 118 -5.08 -8.56 9.01
CA PRO A 118 -4.39 -9.64 8.30
C PRO A 118 -5.26 -10.31 7.23
N LEU A 119 -4.66 -11.00 6.27
CA LEU A 119 -5.42 -11.65 5.18
C LEU A 119 -6.45 -12.63 5.75
N LYS A 120 -7.68 -12.63 5.22
CA LYS A 120 -8.74 -13.56 5.68
C LYS A 120 -8.32 -15.03 5.60
N SER A 121 -7.57 -15.41 4.58
CA SER A 121 -7.00 -16.76 4.44
C SER A 121 -6.05 -17.11 5.57
N TYR A 122 -5.19 -16.16 5.96
CA TYR A 122 -4.25 -16.31 7.07
C TYR A 122 -4.99 -16.50 8.40
N GLN A 123 -6.01 -15.67 8.66
CA GLN A 123 -6.80 -15.69 9.90
C GLN A 123 -7.50 -17.04 10.18
N VAL A 124 -7.80 -17.85 9.15
CA VAL A 124 -8.44 -19.16 9.32
C VAL A 124 -7.58 -20.10 10.18
N LEU A 125 -6.27 -20.11 9.93
CA LEU A 125 -5.30 -20.95 10.63
C LEU A 125 -4.54 -20.20 11.74
N HIS A 126 -4.46 -18.87 11.62
CA HIS A 126 -3.77 -17.97 12.55
C HIS A 126 -4.76 -17.09 13.30
N ARG A 127 -5.64 -17.71 14.08
CA ARG A 127 -6.70 -16.99 14.81
C ARG A 127 -6.17 -15.95 15.80
N SER A 128 -4.98 -16.15 16.35
CA SER A 128 -4.33 -15.19 17.25
C SER A 128 -4.02 -13.85 16.58
N ALA A 129 -3.85 -13.82 15.25
CA ALA A 129 -3.60 -12.60 14.52
C ALA A 129 -4.90 -11.80 14.21
N ASN A 130 -6.07 -12.38 14.47
CA ASN A 130 -7.33 -11.69 14.23
C ASN A 130 -7.57 -10.61 15.29
N LEU A 131 -7.39 -9.35 14.91
CA LEU A 131 -7.59 -8.23 15.83
C LEU A 131 -9.05 -8.07 16.20
N ASP A 132 -9.33 -7.93 17.48
CA ASP A 132 -10.66 -7.58 17.97
C ASP A 132 -10.90 -6.05 17.93
N PRO A 133 -12.16 -5.59 18.09
CA PRO A 133 -12.46 -4.16 18.07
C PRO A 133 -11.76 -3.34 19.17
N ALA A 134 -11.45 -3.94 20.32
CA ALA A 134 -10.75 -3.26 21.41
C ALA A 134 -9.25 -3.07 21.07
N GLU A 135 -8.61 -4.08 20.48
CA GLU A 135 -7.24 -3.98 19.97
C GLU A 135 -7.13 -2.93 18.86
N ILE A 136 -8.06 -2.91 17.92
CA ILE A 136 -8.13 -1.88 16.87
C ILE A 136 -8.30 -0.49 17.51
N ALA A 137 -9.13 -0.36 18.55
CA ALA A 137 -9.31 0.91 19.25
C ALA A 137 -8.04 1.39 19.96
N ILE A 138 -7.23 0.49 20.52
CA ILE A 138 -5.93 0.82 21.12
C ILE A 138 -5.00 1.42 20.06
N VAL A 139 -4.85 0.75 18.92
CA VAL A 139 -4.02 1.25 17.81
C VAL A 139 -4.55 2.58 17.29
N LYS A 140 -5.88 2.70 17.11
CA LYS A 140 -6.54 3.92 16.66
C LYS A 140 -6.26 5.10 17.59
N ASN A 141 -6.38 4.93 18.90
CA ASN A 141 -6.15 5.98 19.88
C ASN A 141 -4.69 6.43 19.89
N TYR A 142 -3.75 5.49 19.77
CA TYR A 142 -2.33 5.81 19.67
C TYR A 142 -2.02 6.64 18.42
N VAL A 143 -2.55 6.24 17.26
CA VAL A 143 -2.37 6.96 15.99
C VAL A 143 -3.05 8.34 16.04
N ALA A 144 -4.24 8.43 16.63
CA ALA A 144 -4.95 9.69 16.80
C ALA A 144 -4.17 10.69 17.68
N GLY A 145 -3.50 10.21 18.73
CA GLY A 145 -2.64 11.03 19.58
C GLY A 145 -1.43 11.64 18.86
N MET A 146 -1.10 11.17 17.65
CA MET A 146 -0.04 11.77 16.81
C MET A 146 -0.53 12.92 15.94
N ILE A 147 -1.83 13.14 15.85
CA ILE A 147 -2.43 14.21 15.05
C ILE A 147 -2.26 15.51 15.84
N LYS A 148 -1.56 16.47 15.24
CA LYS A 148 -1.41 17.82 15.77
C LYS A 148 -2.09 18.74 14.77
N ASP A 149 -3.23 19.31 15.17
CA ASP A 149 -3.93 20.31 14.37
C ASP A 149 -3.56 21.68 14.91
N HIS A 150 -2.85 22.47 14.10
CA HIS A 150 -2.42 23.82 14.45
C HIS A 150 -2.60 24.72 13.23
N PRO A 151 -2.98 26.00 13.43
CA PRO A 151 -2.96 26.98 12.36
C PRO A 151 -1.60 26.99 11.65
N ALA A 152 -1.62 27.28 10.35
CA ALA A 152 -0.40 27.30 9.57
C ALA A 152 0.58 28.33 10.15
N ASP A 153 1.81 27.89 10.43
CA ASP A 153 2.86 28.80 10.87
C ASP A 153 3.39 29.65 9.70
N THR A 154 4.12 30.71 10.05
CA THR A 154 4.71 31.64 9.08
C THR A 154 5.69 30.92 8.13
N ALA A 155 6.30 29.80 8.55
CA ALA A 155 7.25 29.06 7.73
C ALA A 155 6.57 28.32 6.57
N LEU A 156 5.41 27.71 6.83
CA LEU A 156 4.58 27.06 5.79
C LEU A 156 4.07 28.07 4.77
N ILE A 157 3.60 29.23 5.24
CA ILE A 157 3.15 30.33 4.37
C ILE A 157 4.31 30.85 3.51
N ASN A 158 5.47 31.11 4.11
CA ASN A 158 6.66 31.58 3.38
C ASN A 158 7.15 30.56 2.35
N THR A 159 7.09 29.27 2.67
CA THR A 159 7.45 28.20 1.74
C THR A 159 6.51 28.19 0.52
N ALA A 160 5.20 28.29 0.77
CA ALA A 160 4.21 28.37 -0.30
C ALA A 160 4.42 29.60 -1.19
N ASN A 161 4.64 30.78 -0.59
CA ASN A 161 4.89 32.03 -1.32
C ASN A 161 6.17 31.95 -2.17
N LYS A 162 7.27 31.42 -1.61
CA LYS A 162 8.53 31.23 -2.35
C LYS A 162 8.33 30.31 -3.55
N GLN A 163 7.59 29.22 -3.37
CA GLN A 163 7.29 28.28 -4.43
C GLN A 163 6.40 28.88 -5.52
N PHE A 164 5.40 29.68 -5.16
CA PHE A 164 4.54 30.39 -6.09
C PHE A 164 5.31 31.43 -6.90
N ASN A 165 6.17 32.23 -6.26
CA ASN A 165 6.98 33.23 -6.95
C ASN A 165 7.94 32.59 -7.96
N ASN A 166 8.60 31.50 -7.56
CA ASN A 166 9.52 30.76 -8.42
C ASN A 166 8.81 29.99 -9.55
N TRP A 167 7.51 29.71 -9.42
CA TRP A 167 6.73 29.00 -10.44
C TRP A 167 6.59 29.80 -11.73
N ASN A 168 6.50 31.13 -11.63
CA ASN A 168 6.44 32.02 -12.80
C ASN A 168 7.79 32.11 -13.55
N GLU A 169 8.91 31.90 -12.86
CA GLU A 169 10.25 31.96 -13.46
C GLU A 169 10.69 30.60 -14.05
N GLN A 170 10.17 29.49 -13.51
CA GLN A 170 10.50 28.13 -13.94
C GLN A 170 9.47 27.57 -14.94
N HIS A 171 9.33 28.21 -16.10
CA HIS A 171 8.81 27.53 -17.30
C HIS A 171 9.91 26.60 -17.85
N LEU A 172 10.15 25.51 -17.12
CA LEU A 172 11.15 24.51 -17.45
C LEU A 172 10.75 23.80 -18.75
N LYS A 173 11.40 24.22 -19.84
CA LYS A 173 11.72 23.42 -21.02
C LYS A 173 12.57 22.21 -20.58
N ALA A 174 11.96 21.21 -19.94
CA ALA A 174 12.59 19.92 -19.78
C ALA A 174 12.40 19.14 -21.10
N GLU A 175 13.48 18.92 -21.85
CA GLU A 175 13.44 18.13 -23.10
C GLU A 175 12.99 16.68 -22.87
N LYS A 176 13.19 16.16 -21.65
CA LYS A 176 12.72 14.83 -21.23
C LYS A 176 12.05 14.90 -19.87
N LEU A 177 10.84 14.36 -19.78
CA LEU A 177 10.08 14.28 -18.53
C LEU A 177 10.69 13.21 -17.60
N PRO A 178 10.73 13.45 -16.27
CA PRO A 178 11.17 12.45 -15.30
C PRO A 178 10.33 11.17 -15.38
N GLU A 179 10.94 10.04 -15.07
CA GLU A 179 10.34 8.71 -15.13
C GLU A 179 10.72 7.90 -13.89
N THR A 180 9.82 7.04 -13.42
CA THR A 180 10.11 6.13 -12.30
C THR A 180 10.97 4.96 -12.73
N LEU A 181 11.53 4.24 -11.76
CA LEU A 181 12.30 3.01 -12.02
C LEU A 181 11.48 1.90 -12.69
N THR A 182 10.15 1.94 -12.59
CA THR A 182 9.22 1.00 -13.24
C THR A 182 8.75 1.47 -14.61
N GLY A 183 9.27 2.57 -15.13
CA GLY A 183 8.95 3.06 -16.47
C GLY A 183 7.62 3.80 -16.57
N VAL A 184 7.20 4.47 -15.49
CA VAL A 184 6.01 5.32 -15.46
C VAL A 184 6.45 6.79 -15.54
N PRO A 185 6.16 7.52 -16.65
CA PRO A 185 6.61 8.89 -16.81
C PRO A 185 5.73 9.87 -16.03
N TYR A 186 6.31 11.02 -15.67
CA TYR A 186 5.57 12.17 -15.15
C TYR A 186 4.60 12.70 -16.23
N GLN A 187 3.35 12.97 -15.84
CA GLN A 187 2.27 13.37 -16.76
C GLN A 187 1.84 14.83 -16.54
N PRO A 188 2.51 15.85 -17.08
CA PRO A 188 2.22 17.26 -16.80
C PRO A 188 0.77 17.70 -17.13
N GLY A 189 0.11 16.97 -18.03
CA GLY A 189 -1.25 17.26 -18.49
C GLY A 189 -2.32 17.18 -17.41
N TYR A 190 -2.05 16.57 -16.24
CA TYR A 190 -3.04 16.47 -15.15
C TYR A 190 -3.59 17.80 -14.67
N LYS A 191 -2.82 18.89 -14.85
CA LYS A 191 -3.22 20.24 -14.46
C LYS A 191 -4.47 20.74 -15.20
N ASN A 192 -4.79 20.13 -16.35
CA ASN A 192 -5.95 20.44 -17.17
C ASN A 192 -7.04 19.35 -17.10
N TRP A 193 -6.85 18.33 -16.26
CA TRP A 193 -7.82 17.25 -16.09
C TRP A 193 -8.91 17.66 -15.09
N GLN A 194 -10.02 16.93 -15.10
CA GLN A 194 -11.13 17.24 -14.20
C GLN A 194 -10.88 16.67 -12.81
N VAL A 195 -11.32 17.40 -11.79
CA VAL A 195 -11.30 16.94 -10.39
C VAL A 195 -12.34 15.85 -10.22
N VAL A 196 -11.90 14.70 -9.72
CA VAL A 196 -12.76 13.54 -9.40
C VAL A 196 -13.12 13.53 -7.91
N SER A 197 -12.17 13.87 -7.05
CA SER A 197 -12.36 13.85 -5.59
C SER A 197 -11.30 14.69 -4.88
N THR A 198 -11.60 15.09 -3.64
CA THR A 198 -10.66 15.77 -2.74
C THR A 198 -10.60 15.03 -1.41
N THR A 199 -9.46 15.13 -0.72
CA THR A 199 -9.28 14.50 0.59
C THR A 199 -8.34 15.35 1.44
N ASP A 200 -8.73 15.60 2.69
CA ASP A 200 -7.84 16.15 3.71
C ASP A 200 -7.13 15.03 4.47
N ARG A 201 -5.85 15.21 4.76
CA ARG A 201 -4.97 14.26 5.45
C ARG A 201 -4.34 14.93 6.65
N ILE A 202 -5.00 14.74 7.79
CA ILE A 202 -4.61 15.28 9.11
C ILE A 202 -3.31 14.67 9.66
N ASP A 203 -2.91 13.49 9.20
CA ASP A 203 -1.68 12.83 9.63
C ASP A 203 -0.41 13.56 9.18
N ASN A 204 -0.43 14.16 8.00
CA ASN A 204 0.71 14.89 7.43
C ASN A 204 0.34 16.32 7.04
N ASN A 205 -0.81 16.79 7.50
CA ASN A 205 -1.36 18.11 7.23
C ASN A 205 -1.33 18.47 5.74
N THR A 206 -1.82 17.56 4.88
CA THR A 206 -1.89 17.79 3.43
C THR A 206 -3.31 17.79 2.90
N MET A 207 -3.59 18.71 1.98
CA MET A 207 -4.78 18.66 1.15
C MET A 207 -4.45 17.96 -0.16
N ARG A 208 -5.32 17.02 -0.56
CA ARG A 208 -5.12 16.20 -1.75
C ARG A 208 -6.28 16.35 -2.72
N VAL A 209 -5.95 16.43 -4.00
CA VAL A 209 -6.92 16.47 -5.09
C VAL A 209 -6.59 15.36 -6.07
N ILE A 210 -7.60 14.59 -6.44
CA ILE A 210 -7.50 13.51 -7.42
C ILE A 210 -8.11 14.01 -8.72
N PHE A 211 -7.31 14.02 -9.77
CA PHE A 211 -7.70 14.38 -11.13
C PHE A 211 -7.83 13.12 -11.98
N GLY A 212 -8.81 13.10 -12.87
CA GLY A 212 -9.03 12.02 -13.83
C GLY A 212 -8.87 12.54 -15.25
N ASN A 213 -8.09 11.82 -16.08
CA ASN A 213 -8.00 12.14 -17.50
C ASN A 213 -9.36 11.93 -18.21
N PRO A 214 -9.53 12.39 -19.47
CA PRO A 214 -10.80 12.25 -20.18
C PRO A 214 -11.35 10.81 -20.25
N VAL A 215 -10.48 9.81 -20.32
CA VAL A 215 -10.88 8.38 -20.27
C VAL A 215 -11.51 8.02 -18.93
N ALA A 216 -10.89 8.42 -17.82
CA ALA A 216 -11.43 8.21 -16.47
C ALA A 216 -12.77 8.92 -16.29
N ILE A 217 -12.90 10.16 -16.74
CA ILE A 217 -14.14 10.93 -16.65
C ILE A 217 -15.26 10.29 -17.45
N LYS A 218 -14.98 9.88 -18.69
CA LYS A 218 -15.96 9.17 -19.52
C LYS A 218 -16.41 7.87 -18.85
N ALA A 219 -15.47 7.09 -18.32
CA ALA A 219 -15.76 5.85 -17.60
C ALA A 219 -16.65 6.09 -16.37
N ILE A 220 -16.41 7.16 -15.62
CA ILE A 220 -17.26 7.59 -14.49
C ILE A 220 -18.68 7.90 -14.97
N ALA A 221 -18.81 8.72 -16.02
CA ALA A 221 -20.11 9.14 -16.55
C ALA A 221 -20.92 7.96 -17.11
N GLU A 222 -20.25 6.95 -17.66
CA GLU A 222 -20.87 5.76 -18.24
C GLU A 222 -20.99 4.60 -17.23
N HIS A 223 -20.60 4.79 -15.97
CA HIS A 223 -20.55 3.78 -14.92
C HIS A 223 -19.70 2.54 -15.25
N GLN A 224 -18.69 2.69 -16.12
CA GLN A 224 -17.78 1.63 -16.56
C GLN A 224 -16.43 1.73 -15.83
N ILE A 225 -16.47 1.59 -14.50
CA ILE A 225 -15.30 1.85 -13.63
C ILE A 225 -14.72 0.58 -12.98
N ASN A 226 -15.26 -0.61 -13.28
CA ASN A 226 -14.77 -1.86 -12.72
C ASN A 226 -14.89 -3.02 -13.75
N PRO A 227 -13.80 -3.39 -14.45
CA PRO A 227 -12.49 -2.72 -14.40
C PRO A 227 -12.51 -1.33 -15.05
N TRP A 228 -11.53 -0.49 -14.72
CA TRP A 228 -11.32 0.76 -15.42
C TRP A 228 -10.82 0.50 -16.86
N PRO A 229 -11.21 1.31 -17.86
CA PRO A 229 -10.73 1.17 -19.22
C PRO A 229 -9.21 1.38 -19.35
N GLU A 230 -8.61 0.72 -20.33
CA GLU A 230 -7.20 0.94 -20.68
C GLU A 230 -6.93 2.42 -21.01
N GLY A 231 -5.81 2.96 -20.53
CA GLY A 231 -5.48 4.37 -20.67
C GLY A 231 -6.15 5.30 -19.65
N THR A 232 -6.95 4.78 -18.71
CA THR A 232 -7.38 5.55 -17.53
C THR A 232 -6.15 6.02 -16.74
N ILE A 233 -6.11 7.31 -16.40
CA ILE A 233 -5.07 7.87 -15.54
C ILE A 233 -5.70 8.68 -14.42
N PHE A 234 -5.27 8.39 -13.19
CA PHE A 234 -5.48 9.25 -12.04
C PHE A 234 -4.19 9.97 -11.68
N ALA A 235 -4.30 11.26 -11.40
CA ALA A 235 -3.23 12.04 -10.79
C ALA A 235 -3.71 12.52 -9.42
N LYS A 236 -3.07 12.06 -8.35
CA LYS A 236 -3.34 12.49 -6.99
C LYS A 236 -2.27 13.45 -6.54
N VAL A 237 -2.64 14.71 -6.40
CA VAL A 237 -1.73 15.79 -6.09
C VAL A 237 -1.90 16.19 -4.63
N ALA A 238 -0.78 16.40 -3.93
CA ALA A 238 -0.76 16.80 -2.53
C ALA A 238 -0.06 18.14 -2.35
N TRP A 239 -0.70 19.02 -1.61
CA TRP A 239 -0.15 20.28 -1.12
C TRP A 239 -0.17 20.30 0.40
N ASP A 240 0.72 21.09 1.02
CA ASP A 240 0.56 21.43 2.42
C ASP A 240 -0.82 22.09 2.63
N LYS A 241 -1.48 21.76 3.75
CA LYS A 241 -2.72 22.40 4.16
C LYS A 241 -2.38 23.67 4.94
N LEU A 242 -2.85 24.82 4.45
CA LEU A 242 -2.75 26.07 5.21
C LEU A 242 -4.12 26.40 5.79
N GLN A 243 -4.23 26.33 7.11
CA GLN A 243 -5.44 26.68 7.86
C GLN A 243 -5.20 27.96 8.65
N ASP A 244 -6.12 28.93 8.54
CA ASP A 244 -6.08 30.15 9.35
C ASP A 244 -6.77 29.97 10.72
N ALA A 245 -6.76 31.02 11.53
CA ALA A 245 -7.35 31.00 12.87
C ALA A 245 -8.88 30.84 12.86
N ASP A 246 -9.53 31.21 11.77
CA ASP A 246 -10.98 31.07 11.56
C ASP A 246 -11.35 29.68 11.02
N GLY A 247 -10.34 28.85 10.74
CA GLY A 247 -10.50 27.49 10.23
C GLY A 247 -10.64 27.40 8.72
N ASN A 248 -10.47 28.49 7.97
CA ASN A 248 -10.47 28.44 6.51
C ASN A 248 -9.22 27.76 6.00
N VAL A 249 -9.39 26.89 5.00
CA VAL A 249 -8.31 26.08 4.43
C VAL A 249 -8.00 26.50 3.01
N LYS A 250 -6.71 26.64 2.70
CA LYS A 250 -6.19 26.84 1.34
C LYS A 250 -4.99 25.93 1.06
N THR A 251 -4.68 25.75 -0.23
CA THR A 251 -3.46 25.05 -0.67
C THR A 251 -2.22 25.84 -0.29
N GLY A 252 -1.24 25.16 0.30
CA GLY A 252 0.12 25.63 0.49
C GLY A 252 1.09 25.11 -0.57
N ALA A 253 2.33 24.88 -0.14
CA ALA A 253 3.40 24.38 -0.98
C ALA A 253 3.07 23.02 -1.61
N PHE A 254 3.35 22.83 -2.90
CA PHE A 254 3.19 21.52 -3.55
C PHE A 254 4.23 20.53 -3.00
N LYS A 255 3.75 19.35 -2.63
CA LYS A 255 4.56 18.30 -2.01
C LYS A 255 4.90 17.18 -2.98
N GLN A 256 3.90 16.71 -3.71
CA GLN A 256 4.06 15.57 -4.62
C GLN A 256 2.86 15.39 -5.54
N VAL A 257 3.06 14.64 -6.60
CA VAL A 257 2.01 14.04 -7.41
C VAL A 257 2.22 12.53 -7.49
N GLU A 258 1.14 11.78 -7.38
CA GLU A 258 1.08 10.33 -7.52
C GLU A 258 0.24 9.99 -8.74
N TYR A 259 0.61 8.94 -9.48
CA TYR A 259 -0.15 8.46 -10.63
C TYR A 259 -0.52 7.00 -10.50
N MET A 260 -1.71 6.68 -10.99
CA MET A 260 -2.14 5.34 -11.38
C MET A 260 -2.47 5.37 -12.87
N ILE A 261 -1.80 4.53 -13.67
CA ILE A 261 -2.03 4.43 -15.13
C ILE A 261 -2.51 3.02 -15.48
N LYS A 262 -3.70 2.89 -16.05
CA LYS A 262 -4.23 1.60 -16.49
C LYS A 262 -3.56 1.16 -17.78
N ASP A 263 -2.83 0.06 -17.71
CA ASP A 263 -2.35 -0.72 -18.85
C ASP A 263 -2.19 -2.17 -18.40
N SER A 264 -3.23 -2.98 -18.62
CA SER A 264 -3.26 -4.37 -18.11
C SER A 264 -2.17 -5.26 -18.69
N LYS A 265 -1.67 -4.93 -19.89
CA LYS A 265 -0.61 -5.68 -20.57
C LYS A 265 0.77 -5.24 -20.07
N LYS A 266 1.04 -3.93 -20.05
CA LYS A 266 2.33 -3.37 -19.63
C LYS A 266 2.59 -3.59 -18.14
N TYR A 267 1.56 -3.47 -17.31
CA TYR A 267 1.69 -3.50 -15.85
C TYR A 267 1.11 -4.77 -15.22
N LYS A 268 1.20 -5.90 -15.92
CA LYS A 268 0.68 -7.20 -15.45
C LYS A 268 1.16 -7.57 -14.04
N ASP A 269 2.44 -7.35 -13.75
CA ASP A 269 3.06 -7.72 -12.48
C ASP A 269 2.62 -6.82 -11.32
N THR A 270 2.07 -5.64 -11.62
CA THR A 270 1.55 -4.67 -10.64
C THR A 270 0.04 -4.52 -10.74
N LYS A 271 -0.64 -5.63 -11.05
CA LYS A 271 -2.11 -5.77 -11.11
C LYS A 271 -2.78 -4.89 -12.17
N GLY A 272 -2.09 -4.66 -13.29
CA GLY A 272 -2.57 -3.91 -14.44
C GLY A 272 -2.48 -2.39 -14.28
N TRP A 273 -1.79 -1.92 -13.24
CA TRP A 273 -1.63 -0.50 -12.94
C TRP A 273 -0.16 -0.10 -12.84
N GLY A 274 0.20 0.98 -13.53
CA GLY A 274 1.46 1.66 -13.38
C GLY A 274 1.39 2.62 -12.20
N TRP A 275 2.26 2.43 -11.21
CA TRP A 275 2.28 3.22 -9.97
C TRP A 275 3.44 4.20 -10.00
N ALA A 276 3.18 5.48 -9.78
CA ALA A 276 4.25 6.47 -9.66
C ALA A 276 3.99 7.47 -8.55
N ARG A 277 5.07 7.99 -7.98
CA ARG A 277 5.06 9.13 -7.06
C ARG A 277 6.28 9.99 -7.37
N PHE A 278 6.05 11.26 -7.61
CA PHE A 278 7.08 12.26 -7.85
C PHE A 278 7.03 13.29 -6.72
N LYS A 279 8.14 13.42 -5.99
CA LYS A 279 8.25 14.26 -4.79
C LYS A 279 8.89 15.60 -5.13
N THR A 280 8.44 16.64 -4.46
CA THR A 280 8.94 18.02 -4.52
C THR A 280 8.82 18.68 -5.89
N MET A 281 9.12 19.97 -5.98
CA MET A 281 9.20 20.70 -7.25
C MET A 281 10.24 20.15 -8.22
N LYS A 282 11.23 19.39 -7.73
CA LYS A 282 12.23 18.73 -8.58
C LYS A 282 11.69 17.47 -9.28
N LEU A 283 10.47 17.04 -8.97
CA LEU A 283 9.84 15.84 -9.54
C LEU A 283 10.72 14.58 -9.40
N LEU A 284 11.31 14.40 -8.22
CA LEU A 284 12.16 13.24 -7.95
C LEU A 284 11.29 11.97 -7.86
N PRO A 285 11.55 10.92 -8.65
CA PRO A 285 10.79 9.68 -8.57
C PRO A 285 11.00 8.99 -7.21
N TYR A 286 9.92 8.43 -6.68
CA TYR A 286 9.94 7.62 -5.45
C TYR A 286 10.43 6.19 -5.73
N GLY A 287 10.99 5.56 -4.69
CA GLY A 287 11.49 4.19 -4.71
C GLY A 287 12.99 4.11 -4.96
N LYS A 288 13.68 3.25 -4.21
CA LYS A 288 15.12 2.98 -4.38
C LYS A 288 15.40 1.86 -5.40
N ASN A 289 14.40 1.05 -5.71
CA ASN A 289 14.44 -0.05 -6.66
C ASN A 289 13.02 -0.28 -7.22
N ILE A 290 12.88 -1.17 -8.21
CA ILE A 290 11.60 -1.47 -8.88
C ILE A 290 10.52 -2.06 -7.94
N GLY A 291 10.91 -2.59 -6.78
CA GLY A 291 10.01 -3.22 -5.81
C GLY A 291 9.07 -2.24 -5.09
N TYR A 292 9.28 -0.93 -5.20
CA TYR A 292 8.38 0.07 -4.56
C TYR A 292 6.93 -0.06 -5.05
N ALA A 293 6.71 -0.56 -6.26
CA ALA A 293 5.36 -0.74 -6.79
C ALA A 293 4.56 -1.78 -6.00
N THR A 294 5.21 -2.77 -5.39
CA THR A 294 4.58 -3.72 -4.47
C THR A 294 4.02 -3.01 -3.25
N GLU A 295 4.71 -1.99 -2.71
CA GLU A 295 4.18 -1.17 -1.62
C GLU A 295 2.87 -0.49 -2.02
N CYS A 296 2.79 0.03 -3.26
CA CYS A 296 1.58 0.66 -3.79
C CYS A 296 0.45 -0.36 -3.97
N VAL A 297 0.74 -1.52 -4.56
CA VAL A 297 -0.24 -2.60 -4.75
C VAL A 297 -0.78 -3.09 -3.41
N ASN A 298 0.08 -3.29 -2.42
CA ASN A 298 -0.31 -3.76 -1.09
C ASN A 298 -1.22 -2.76 -0.38
N CYS A 299 -0.91 -1.47 -0.47
CA CYS A 299 -1.75 -0.42 0.07
C CYS A 299 -3.14 -0.36 -0.61
N HIS A 300 -3.20 -0.64 -1.92
CA HIS A 300 -4.42 -0.62 -2.73
C HIS A 300 -5.18 -1.96 -2.80
N ARG A 301 -4.63 -3.03 -2.25
CA ARG A 301 -5.24 -4.37 -2.13
C ARG A 301 -6.66 -4.39 -1.52
N PRO A 302 -7.01 -3.56 -0.52
CA PRO A 302 -8.39 -3.45 -0.03
C PRO A 302 -9.42 -3.23 -1.14
N MET A 303 -9.01 -2.55 -2.21
CA MET A 303 -9.87 -2.22 -3.36
C MET A 303 -9.68 -3.19 -4.53
N SER A 304 -9.12 -4.38 -4.33
CA SER A 304 -8.93 -5.38 -5.39
C SER A 304 -10.23 -5.73 -6.14
N ASN A 305 -11.36 -5.75 -5.44
CA ASN A 305 -12.70 -5.95 -6.04
C ASN A 305 -13.25 -4.72 -6.77
N ASN A 306 -12.58 -3.57 -6.67
CA ASN A 306 -12.89 -2.32 -7.37
C ASN A 306 -11.66 -1.85 -8.18
N ASP A 307 -10.99 -2.81 -8.81
CA ASP A 307 -9.83 -2.61 -9.67
C ASP A 307 -8.72 -1.73 -9.04
N PHE A 308 -8.46 -1.94 -7.75
CA PHE A 308 -7.43 -1.28 -6.95
C PHE A 308 -7.62 0.24 -6.76
N VAL A 309 -8.78 0.82 -7.12
CA VAL A 309 -9.02 2.27 -7.02
C VAL A 309 -9.91 2.59 -5.82
N PHE A 310 -9.40 3.41 -4.89
CA PHE A 310 -10.17 3.92 -3.74
C PHE A 310 -11.17 5.01 -4.10
N THR A 311 -10.91 5.73 -5.18
CA THR A 311 -11.75 6.85 -5.60
C THR A 311 -13.06 6.33 -6.17
N LEU A 312 -14.12 6.45 -5.37
CA LEU A 312 -15.49 6.30 -5.85
C LEU A 312 -15.94 7.67 -6.37
N PRO A 313 -16.45 7.77 -7.60
CA PRO A 313 -17.00 9.03 -8.08
C PRO A 313 -18.18 9.46 -7.20
N VAL A 314 -18.37 10.77 -7.06
CA VAL A 314 -19.51 11.33 -6.34
C VAL A 314 -20.77 10.82 -7.02
N LYS A 315 -21.58 10.06 -6.28
CA LYS A 315 -22.88 9.58 -6.76
C LYS A 315 -23.83 10.78 -6.70
N HIS A 316 -24.30 11.22 -7.85
CA HIS A 316 -25.41 12.15 -7.99
C HIS A 316 -26.63 11.38 -8.47
#